data_AF-A0A962DJ86-F1
#
_entry.id   AF-A0A962DJ86-F1
#
_cell.length_a   1.000
_cell.length_b   1.000
_cell.length_c   1.000
_cell.angle_alpha   90.00
_cell.angle_beta   90.00
_cell.angle_gamma   90.00
#
_symmetry.space_group_name_H-M   'P 1'
#
loop_
_entity.id
_entity.type
_entity.pdbx_description
1 polymer ?
#
loop_
_entity_poly.entity_id
_entity_poly.type
_entity_poly.pdbx_seq_one_letter_code
_entity_poly.pdbx_strand_id
1 'polypeptide(L)' 'IHEEAVKLFTALGVESNLEFEYKHKTIIDRFGRYPHRNAILGRQSTEQEIEFLKQPNSSF' A
#
# COMPACT_ATOMS: atom_id res chain seq x y z
N ILE A 1 -10.73 5.84 0.66
CA ILE A 1 -10.77 4.50 1.30
C ILE A 1 -9.74 4.46 2.44
N HIS A 2 -8.44 4.48 2.17
CA HIS A 2 -7.40 4.38 3.21
C HIS A 2 -7.40 5.52 4.23
N GLU A 3 -7.76 6.75 3.83
CA GLU A 3 -7.94 7.85 4.80
C GLU A 3 -9.02 7.56 5.86
N GLU A 4 -10.13 6.93 5.45
CA GLU A 4 -11.19 6.57 6.38
C GLU A 4 -10.82 5.33 7.20
N ALA A 5 -10.15 4.35 6.56
CA ALA A 5 -9.65 3.18 7.26
C ALA A 5 -8.65 3.54 8.37
N VAL A 6 -7.75 4.52 8.15
CA VAL A 6 -6.86 5.03 9.21
C VAL A 6 -7.66 5.51 10.42
N LYS A 7 -8.75 6.26 10.23
CA LYS A 7 -9.58 6.73 11.35
C LYS A 7 -10.23 5.57 12.09
N LEU A 8 -10.76 4.59 11.36
CA LEU A 8 -11.40 3.41 11.93
C LEU A 8 -10.40 2.55 12.71
N PHE A 9 -9.22 2.27 12.16
CA PHE A 9 -8.18 1.49 12.83
C PHE A 9 -7.56 2.23 14.01
N THR A 10 -7.48 3.57 13.94
CA THR A 10 -7.09 4.40 15.08
C THR A 10 -8.11 4.27 16.21
N ALA A 11 -9.40 4.35 15.90
CA ALA A 11 -10.47 4.20 16.91
C ALA A 11 -10.54 2.78 17.49
N LEU A 12 -10.19 1.74 16.70
CA LEU A 12 -10.16 0.35 17.16
C LEU A 12 -9.00 0.07 18.15
N GLY A 13 -7.92 0.85 18.10
CA GLY A 13 -6.81 0.76 19.06
C GLY A 13 -5.91 -0.46 18.91
N VAL A 14 -6.02 -1.22 17.81
CA VAL A 14 -5.11 -2.34 17.51
C VAL A 14 -3.92 -1.81 16.71
N GLU A 15 -2.81 -1.55 17.40
CA GLU A 15 -1.62 -0.89 16.84
C GLU A 15 -1.09 -1.57 15.57
N SER A 16 -0.99 -2.90 15.57
CA SER A 16 -0.49 -3.65 14.40
C SER A 16 -1.34 -3.40 13.15
N ASN A 17 -2.67 -3.38 13.29
CA ASN A 17 -3.56 -3.10 12.16
C ASN A 17 -3.38 -1.67 11.66
N LEU A 18 -3.22 -0.71 12.57
CA LEU A 18 -3.01 0.68 12.22
C LEU A 18 -1.68 0.89 11.49
N GLU A 19 -0.60 0.23 11.93
CA GLU A 19 0.69 0.24 11.23
C GLU A 19 0.58 -0.31 9.81
N PHE A 20 -0.12 -1.44 9.63
CA PHE A 20 -0.36 -2.00 8.30
C PHE A 20 -1.19 -1.06 7.44
N GLU A 21 -2.23 -0.42 7.99
CA GLU A 21 -3.04 0.54 7.25
C GLU A 21 -2.20 1.73 6.76
N TYR A 22 -1.30 2.26 7.58
CA TYR A 22 -0.38 3.33 7.15
C TYR A 22 0.56 2.87 6.03
N LYS A 23 1.05 1.62 6.06
CA LYS A 23 1.85 1.05 4.97
C LYS A 23 1.05 0.97 3.66
N HIS A 24 -0.20 0.50 3.71
CA HIS A 24 -1.09 0.45 2.54
C HIS A 24 -1.37 1.86 1.99
N LYS A 25 -1.73 2.79 2.87
CA LYS A 25 -1.98 4.19 2.49
C LYS A 25 -0.78 4.80 1.80
N THR A 26 0.43 4.58 2.33
CA THR A 26 1.68 5.12 1.74
C THR A 26 1.90 4.65 0.30
N ILE A 27 1.61 3.37 0.01
CA ILE A 27 1.71 2.84 -1.37
C ILE A 27 0.69 3.53 -2.28
N ILE A 28 -0.56 3.65 -1.83
CA ILE A 28 -1.63 4.28 -2.62
C ILE A 28 -1.39 5.77 -2.81
N ASP A 29 -0.93 6.49 -1.80
CA ASP A 29 -0.58 7.91 -1.92
C ASP A 29 0.55 8.13 -2.94
N ARG A 30 1.54 7.23 -2.97
CA ARG A 30 2.70 7.34 -3.87
C ARG A 30 2.39 6.94 -5.32
N PHE A 31 1.67 5.84 -5.52
CA PHE A 31 1.50 5.22 -6.85
C PHE A 31 0.06 5.27 -7.39
N GLY A 32 -0.92 5.63 -6.56
CA GLY A 32 -2.35 5.58 -6.89
C GLY A 32 -2.92 4.16 -7.05
N ARG A 33 -2.10 3.12 -6.89
CA ARG A 33 -2.42 1.70 -7.05
C ARG A 33 -1.42 0.82 -6.31
N TYR A 34 -1.66 -0.49 -6.27
CA TYR A 34 -0.73 -1.48 -5.71
C TYR A 34 0.19 -2.06 -6.80
N PRO A 35 1.48 -1.71 -6.84
CA PRO A 35 2.37 -2.14 -7.92
C PRO A 35 2.55 -3.67 -7.99
N HIS A 36 2.51 -4.36 -6.86
CA HIS A 36 2.63 -5.83 -6.81
C HIS A 36 1.45 -6.54 -7.48
N ARG A 37 0.33 -5.84 -7.74
CA ARG A 37 -0.83 -6.37 -8.48
C ARG A 37 -0.78 -6.04 -9.97
N ASN A 38 0.21 -5.30 -10.45
CA ASN A 38 0.24 -4.87 -11.85
C ASN A 38 0.26 -6.06 -12.81
N ALA A 39 1.10 -7.06 -12.57
CA ALA A 39 1.23 -8.23 -13.45
C ALA A 39 -0.07 -9.04 -13.57
N ILE A 40 -0.72 -9.38 -12.46
CA ILE A 40 -1.97 -10.16 -12.46
C ILE A 40 -3.16 -9.38 -13.05
N LEU A 41 -3.09 -8.05 -13.03
CA LEU A 41 -4.10 -7.16 -13.62
C LEU A 41 -3.75 -6.73 -15.06
N GLY A 42 -2.69 -7.27 -15.66
CA GLY A 42 -2.26 -6.94 -17.03
C GLY A 42 -1.76 -5.50 -17.22
N ARG A 43 -1.28 -4.86 -16.15
CA ARG A 43 -0.76 -3.48 -16.17
C ARG A 43 0.75 -3.49 -16.29
N GLN A 44 1.29 -2.55 -17.07
CA GLN A 44 2.72 -2.28 -17.10
C GLN A 44 3.13 -1.44 -15.88
N SER A 45 4.19 -1.86 -15.19
CA SER A 45 4.82 -1.09 -14.12
C SER A 45 5.75 -0.03 -14.68
N THR A 46 5.76 1.14 -14.04
CA THR A 46 6.75 2.19 -14.26
C THR A 46 8.11 1.83 -13.65
N GLU A 47 9.18 2.52 -14.02
CA GLU A 47 10.52 2.31 -13.44
C GLU A 47 10.53 2.48 -11.91
N GLN A 48 9.82 3.49 -11.39
CA GLN A 48 9.71 3.73 -9.95
C GLN A 48 8.98 2.61 -9.22
N GLU A 49 7.93 2.06 -9.84
CA GLU A 49 7.22 0.90 -9.31
C GLU A 49 8.09 -0.35 -9.34
N ILE A 50 8.88 -0.56 -10.40
CA ILE A 50 9.82 -1.69 -10.50
C ILE A 50 10.89 -1.59 -9.41
N GLU A 51 11.45 -0.41 -9.17
CA GLU A 51 12.45 -0.24 -8.14
C GLU A 51 11.86 -0.42 -6.74
N PHE A 52 10.64 0.09 -6.51
CA PHE A 52 9.91 -0.14 -5.26
C PHE A 52 9.67 -1.63 -4.99
N LEU A 53 9.33 -2.41 -6.01
CA LEU A 53 9.08 -3.86 -5.88
C LEU A 53 10.33 -4.66 -5.46
N LYS A 54 11.54 -4.12 -5.61
CA LYS A 54 12.77 -4.76 -5.14
C LYS A 54 13.03 -4.56 -3.65
N GLN A 55 12.38 -3.58 -3.04
CA GLN A 55 12.59 -3.22 -1.64
C GLN A 55 11.73 -4.12 -0.71
N PRO A 56 12.13 -4.31 0.57
CA PRO A 56 11.24 -4.92 1.56
C PRO A 56 9.99 -4.06 1.76
N ASN A 57 8.91 -4.67 2.28
CA ASN A 57 7.62 -3.99 2.47
C ASN A 57 6.99 -3.48 1.14
N SER A 58 7.27 -4.14 0.02
CA SER A 58 6.68 -3.82 -1.29
C SER A 58 5.45 -4.66 -1.65
N SER A 59 5.13 -5.66 -0.82
CA SER A 59 3.97 -6.54 -0.95
C SER A 59 3.43 -6.94 0.42
N PHE A 60 2.12 -6.78 0.61
CA PHE A 60 1.30 -7.27 1.73
C PHE A 60 -0.16 -7.30 1.26
#